data_AF-A0A2S5WRW4-F1
#
_entry.id   AF-A0A2S5WRW4-F1
#
_cell.length_a   1.000
_cell.length_b   1.000
_cell.length_c   1.000
_cell.angle_alpha   90.00
_cell.angle_beta   90.00
_cell.angle_gamma   90.00
#
_symmetry.space_group_name_H-M   'P 1'
#
loop_
_entity.id
_entity.type
_entity.pdbx_description
1 polymer ?
#
loop_
_entity_poly.entity_id
_entity_poly.type
_entity_poly.pdbx_seq_one_letter_code
_entity_poly.pdbx_strand_id
1 'polypeptide(L)'
;MTPPFLRPRSTARIWLWTAVIVVLISLVLAPTHDYTICVDNYTDTSLSYCESYPLSLAGNRTHVWVWLAAVAVTALTGWLLARRQKARDPR
;
A
#
# COMPACT_ATOMS: atom_id res chain seq x y z
N MET A 1 12.61 -23.62 -29.73
CA MET A 1 12.67 -22.34 -28.97
C MET A 1 11.42 -22.26 -28.12
N THR A 2 11.52 -22.47 -26.81
CA THR A 2 10.38 -22.34 -25.89
C THR A 2 10.13 -20.86 -25.59
N PRO A 3 8.88 -20.36 -25.68
CA PRO A 3 8.57 -18.96 -25.45
C PRO A 3 9.00 -18.51 -24.04
N PRO A 4 9.45 -17.25 -23.87
CA PRO A 4 10.03 -16.73 -22.63
C PRO A 4 9.08 -16.77 -21.42
N PHE A 5 7.80 -17.04 -21.65
CA PHE A 5 6.78 -17.26 -20.61
C PHE A 5 6.95 -18.59 -19.85
N LEU A 6 7.72 -19.56 -20.37
CA LEU A 6 7.94 -20.89 -19.78
C LEU A 6 9.18 -20.98 -18.87
N ARG A 7 9.91 -19.88 -18.63
CA ARG A 7 11.01 -19.89 -17.65
C ARG A 7 10.46 -20.30 -16.28
N PRO A 8 11.12 -21.20 -15.53
CA PRO A 8 10.68 -21.58 -14.18
C PRO A 8 10.42 -20.30 -13.42
N ARG A 9 9.21 -20.20 -12.86
CA ARG A 9 8.71 -19.01 -12.18
C ARG A 9 9.57 -18.82 -10.94
N SER A 10 10.70 -18.15 -11.11
CA SER A 10 11.71 -17.91 -10.09
C SER A 10 11.09 -17.10 -8.97
N THR A 11 11.37 -17.49 -7.73
CA THR A 11 11.01 -16.76 -6.51
C THR A 11 11.44 -15.28 -6.60
N ALA A 12 12.51 -14.97 -7.32
CA ALA A 12 12.96 -13.59 -7.56
C ALA A 12 11.91 -12.77 -8.34
N ARG A 13 11.20 -13.37 -9.30
CA ARG A 13 10.14 -12.67 -10.04
C ARG A 13 8.93 -12.40 -9.16
N ILE A 14 8.60 -13.32 -8.23
CA ILE A 14 7.53 -13.08 -7.24
C ILE A 14 7.89 -11.89 -6.36
N TRP A 15 9.09 -11.90 -5.76
CA TRP A 15 9.53 -10.80 -4.91
C TRP A 15 9.59 -9.46 -5.66
N LEU A 16 10.02 -9.46 -6.92
CA LEU A 16 10.05 -8.25 -7.74
C LEU A 16 8.64 -7.70 -7.96
N TRP A 17 7.66 -8.55 -8.29
CA TRP A 17 6.27 -8.11 -8.41
C TRP A 17 5.66 -7.66 -7.07
N THR A 18 5.95 -8.35 -5.97
CA THR A 18 5.51 -7.92 -4.64
C THR A 18 6.05 -6.53 -4.31
N ALA A 19 7.33 -6.26 -4.60
CA ALA A 19 7.94 -4.96 -4.40
C ALA A 19 7.27 -3.88 -5.27
N VAL A 20 7.02 -4.16 -6.56
CA VAL A 20 6.30 -3.25 -7.46
C VAL A 20 4.91 -2.92 -6.92
N ILE A 21 4.15 -3.92 -6.46
CA ILE A 21 2.80 -3.69 -5.90
C ILE A 21 2.87 -2.86 -4.62
N VAL A 22 3.84 -3.11 -3.73
CA VAL A 22 4.02 -2.33 -2.50
C VAL A 22 4.34 -0.85 -2.81
N VAL A 23 5.16 -0.60 -3.83
CA VAL A 23 5.46 0.76 -4.29
C VAL A 23 4.19 1.44 -4.83
N LEU A 24 3.40 0.74 -5.64
CA LEU A 24 2.13 1.25 -6.16
C LEU A 24 1.13 1.55 -5.03
N ILE A 25 0.99 0.65 -4.05
CA ILE A 25 0.14 0.87 -2.87
C ILE A 25 0.59 2.10 -2.11
N SER A 26 1.91 2.24 -1.89
CA SER A 26 2.46 3.41 -1.21
C SER A 26 2.22 4.69 -2.00
N LEU A 27 2.32 4.67 -3.33
CA LEU A 27 2.04 5.85 -4.14
C LEU A 27 0.60 6.35 -3.98
N VAL A 28 -0.36 5.43 -3.88
CA VAL A 28 -1.79 5.77 -3.84
C VAL A 28 -2.29 6.02 -2.41
N LEU A 29 -1.75 5.32 -1.41
CA LEU A 29 -2.28 5.31 -0.04
C LEU A 29 -1.31 5.86 1.01
N ALA A 30 -0.01 6.02 0.74
CA ALA A 30 0.92 6.46 1.77
C ALA A 30 0.49 7.85 2.28
N PRO A 31 0.30 8.01 3.60
CA PRO A 31 0.03 9.30 4.19
C PRO A 31 1.31 10.13 4.09
N THR A 32 1.32 11.11 3.20
CA THR A 32 2.53 11.92 2.91
C THR A 32 2.41 13.33 3.45
N HIS A 33 1.18 13.86 3.49
CA HIS A 33 0.92 15.22 3.93
C HIS A 33 -0.32 15.25 4.81
N ASP A 34 -0.27 16.03 5.87
CA ASP A 34 -1.42 16.33 6.69
C ASP A 34 -2.06 17.62 6.17
N TYR A 35 -3.36 17.58 5.91
CA TYR A 35 -4.14 18.74 5.52
C TYR A 35 -5.04 19.15 6.66
N THR A 36 -4.89 20.40 7.10
CA THR A 36 -5.65 21.01 8.19
C THR A 36 -6.69 21.96 7.63
N ILE A 37 -7.95 21.75 8.01
CA ILE A 37 -9.02 22.73 7.82
C ILE A 37 -9.42 23.28 9.18
N CYS A 38 -9.49 24.60 9.29
CA CYS A 38 -10.03 25.27 10.46
C CYS A 38 -11.32 25.96 10.05
N VAL A 39 -12.39 25.61 10.76
CA VAL A 39 -13.72 26.20 10.58
C VAL A 39 -13.97 27.06 11.81
N ASP A 40 -13.98 28.37 11.60
CA ASP A 40 -14.30 29.34 12.64
C ASP A 40 -15.79 29.65 12.64
N ASN A 41 -16.44 29.43 13.79
CA ASN A 41 -17.84 29.80 13.99
C ASN A 41 -17.92 31.12 14.75
N TYR A 42 -18.18 32.21 14.03
CA TYR A 42 -18.25 33.57 14.59
C TYR A 42 -19.37 33.78 15.61
N THR A 43 -20.40 32.93 15.56
CA THR A 43 -21.58 33.05 16.42
C THR A 43 -21.40 32.35 17.76
N ASP A 44 -20.61 31.28 17.78
CA ASP A 44 -20.39 30.45 18.96
C ASP A 44 -18.97 29.88 18.90
N THR A 45 -18.05 30.53 19.62
CA THR A 45 -16.62 30.19 19.60
C THR A 45 -16.32 28.80 20.14
N SER A 46 -17.25 28.21 20.89
CA SER A 46 -17.18 26.83 21.37
C SER A 46 -17.31 25.80 20.25
N LEU A 47 -17.85 26.19 19.09
CA LEU A 47 -18.06 25.35 17.91
C LEU A 47 -16.97 25.52 16.84
N SER A 48 -15.95 26.36 17.07
CA SER A 48 -14.78 26.42 16.21
C SER A 48 -13.99 25.12 16.34
N TYR A 49 -13.72 24.46 15.22
CA TYR A 49 -12.93 23.23 15.21
C TYR A 49 -11.90 23.26 14.08
N CYS A 50 -10.72 22.72 14.37
CA CYS A 50 -9.72 22.40 13.36
C CYS A 50 -9.67 20.88 13.20
N GLU A 51 -9.82 20.41 11.98
CA GLU A 51 -9.74 18.99 11.66
C GLU A 51 -8.55 18.74 10.72
N SER A 52 -7.69 17.82 11.14
CA SER A 52 -6.50 17.41 10.40
C SER A 52 -6.74 16.04 9.79
N TYR A 53 -6.50 15.89 8.50
CA TYR A 53 -6.62 14.58 7.84
C TYR A 53 -5.37 14.26 7.03
N PRO A 54 -4.88 13.01 7.10
CA PRO A 54 -3.79 12.58 6.23
C PRO A 54 -4.30 12.46 4.79
N LEU A 55 -3.57 13.06 3.86
CA LEU A 55 -3.75 12.92 2.42
C LEU A 55 -2.67 12.03 1.83
N SER A 56 -3.06 11.26 0.81
CA SER A 56 -2.12 10.50 0.01
C SER A 56 -1.50 11.37 -1.07
N LEU A 57 -0.45 10.87 -1.72
CA LEU A 57 0.24 11.59 -2.80
C LEU A 57 -0.70 11.92 -3.99
N ALA A 58 -1.75 11.13 -4.18
CA ALA A 58 -2.81 11.36 -5.17
C ALA A 58 -3.91 12.34 -4.70
N GLY A 59 -3.76 12.96 -3.53
CA GLY A 59 -4.72 13.91 -2.95
C GLY A 59 -5.97 13.27 -2.35
N ASN A 60 -5.99 11.95 -2.15
CA ASN A 60 -7.13 11.26 -1.55
C ASN A 60 -7.01 11.24 -0.03
N ARG A 61 -8.13 11.34 0.70
CA ARG A 61 -8.13 11.07 2.15
C ARG A 61 -7.66 9.64 2.38
N THR A 62 -6.63 9.48 3.19
CA THR A 62 -6.04 8.20 3.52
C THR A 62 -5.95 8.04 5.03
N HIS A 63 -5.87 6.79 5.48
CA HIS A 63 -5.70 6.45 6.87
C HIS A 63 -4.46 5.57 7.01
N VAL A 64 -3.56 5.92 7.93
CA VAL A 64 -2.29 5.20 8.17
C VAL A 64 -2.53 3.69 8.33
N TRP A 65 -3.56 3.32 9.09
CA TRP A 65 -3.95 1.92 9.30
C TRP A 65 -4.39 1.19 8.03
N VAL A 66 -5.09 1.85 7.12
CA VAL A 66 -5.54 1.25 5.86
C VAL A 66 -4.33 1.01 4.94
N TRP A 67 -3.40 1.96 4.87
CA TRP A 67 -2.13 1.78 4.15
C TRP A 67 -1.31 0.62 4.73
N LEU A 68 -1.12 0.56 6.04
CA LEU A 68 -0.39 -0.53 6.71
C LEU A 68 -1.05 -1.90 6.45
N ALA A 69 -2.38 -1.99 6.55
CA ALA A 69 -3.10 -3.22 6.27
C ALA A 69 -2.89 -3.68 4.82
N ALA A 70 -2.96 -2.76 3.85
CA ALA A 70 -2.74 -3.08 2.45
C ALA A 70 -1.30 -3.60 2.20
N VAL A 71 -0.29 -2.95 2.77
CA VAL A 71 1.11 -3.39 2.67
C VAL A 71 1.30 -4.77 3.30
N ALA A 72 0.75 -5.00 4.49
CA ALA A 72 0.85 -6.28 5.20
C ALA A 72 0.22 -7.43 4.41
N VAL A 73 -0.98 -7.25 3.86
CA VAL A 73 -1.67 -8.26 3.04
C VAL A 73 -0.85 -8.58 1.77
N THR A 74 -0.27 -7.57 1.15
CA THR A 74 0.56 -7.74 -0.06
C THR A 74 1.84 -8.52 0.24
N ALA A 75 2.50 -8.20 1.34
CA ALA A 75 3.68 -8.95 1.79
C ALA A 75 3.32 -10.40 2.12
N LEU A 76 2.20 -10.64 2.81
CA LEU A 76 1.74 -11.97 3.20
C LEU A 76 1.39 -12.83 1.98
N THR A 77 0.70 -12.26 1.00
CA THR A 77 0.35 -12.95 -0.25
C THR A 77 1.60 -13.26 -1.09
N GLY A 78 2.54 -12.32 -1.21
CA GLY A 78 3.84 -12.56 -1.85
C GLY A 78 4.63 -13.68 -1.18
N TRP A 79 4.66 -13.69 0.16
CA TRP A 79 5.31 -14.73 0.97
C TRP A 79 4.65 -16.10 0.79
N LEU A 80 3.32 -16.18 0.83
CA LEU A 80 2.57 -17.42 0.63
C LEU A 80 2.81 -17.98 -0.78
N LEU A 81 2.83 -17.12 -1.80
CA LEU A 81 3.12 -17.52 -3.17
C LEU A 81 4.56 -18.05 -3.29
N ALA A 82 5.55 -17.35 -2.71
CA ALA A 82 6.94 -17.80 -2.71
C ALA A 82 7.12 -19.15 -1.97
N ARG A 83 6.45 -19.34 -0.83
CA ARG A 83 6.45 -20.63 -0.10
C ARG A 83 5.85 -21.76 -0.93
N ARG A 84 4.70 -21.52 -1.59
CA ARG A 84 4.05 -22.52 -2.44
C ARG A 84 4.92 -22.92 -3.63
N GLN A 85 5.72 -21.99 -4.17
CA GLN A 85 6.67 -22.31 -5.23
C GLN A 85 7.83 -23.16 -4.75
N LYS A 86 8.44 -22.80 -3.61
CA LYS A 86 9.55 -23.55 -3.02
C LYS A 86 9.14 -24.99 -2.67
N ALA A 87 7.90 -25.20 -2.21
CA ALA A 87 7.35 -26.54 -1.98
C ALA A 87 7.11 -27.35 -3.27
N ARG A 88 6.99 -26.67 -4.42
CA ARG A 88 6.70 -27.29 -5.73
C ARG A 88 7.96 -27.61 -6.54
N ASP A 89 9.10 -27.02 -6.16
CA ASP A 89 10.40 -27.23 -6.79
C ASP A 89 11.42 -27.73 -5.73
N PRO A 90 11.29 -28.99 -5.27
CA PRO A 90 12.29 -29.63 -4.43
C PRO A 90 13.42 -30.12 -5.33
N ARG A 91 14.33 -29.22 -5.69
CA ARG A 91 15.63 -29.59 -6.26
C ARG A 91 16.74 -29.12 -5.35
#